data_AF-R5P5A5-F1
#
_entry.id   AF-R5P5A5-F1
#
_cell.length_a   1.000
_cell.length_b   1.000
_cell.length_c   1.000
_cell.angle_alpha   90.00
_cell.angle_beta   90.00
_cell.angle_gamma   90.00
#
_symmetry.space_group_name_H-M   'P 1'
#
loop_
_entity.id
_entity.type
_entity.pdbx_description
1 polymer ?
#
loop_
_entity_poly.entity_id
_entity_poly.type
_entity_poly.pdbx_seq_one_letter_code
_entity_poly.pdbx_strand_id
1 'polypeptide(L)'
;MRKYIRIEENDLEMVKCNKCGKELEVSRGTIKEGVFSIDYAWGYFSEKDGEIHSFDLCEKCYDKMLKEFVIKPDIKDNNELL
;
A
#
# COMPACT_ATOMS: atom_id res chain seq x y z
N MET A 1 -1.75 -1.13 -7.69
CA MET A 1 -2.87 -0.84 -8.62
C MET A 1 -3.72 0.27 -8.00
N ARG A 2 -3.31 1.54 -8.18
CA ARG A 2 -4.19 2.70 -7.95
C ARG A 2 -5.16 2.71 -9.13
N LYS A 3 -6.46 2.60 -8.90
CA LYS A 3 -7.42 2.94 -9.96
C LYS A 3 -7.41 4.46 -10.05
N TYR A 4 -6.69 5.01 -11.02
CA TYR A 4 -6.82 6.43 -11.40
C TYR A 4 -8.27 6.63 -11.91
N ILE A 5 -9.10 7.45 -11.27
CA ILE A 5 -9.28 8.90 -11.48
C ILE A 5 -9.59 9.23 -12.95
N ARG A 6 -10.77 9.83 -13.20
CA ARG A 6 -11.09 10.55 -14.44
C ARG A 6 -10.00 11.56 -14.75
N ILE A 7 -9.43 11.48 -15.96
CA ILE A 7 -8.26 12.22 -16.44
C ILE A 7 -8.41 13.77 -16.38
N GLU A 8 -9.59 14.30 -16.07
CA GLU A 8 -9.86 15.75 -16.05
C GLU A 8 -9.60 16.44 -14.69
N GLU A 9 -9.59 15.74 -13.54
CA GLU A 9 -9.60 16.42 -12.21
C GLU A 9 -8.62 15.89 -11.12
N ASN A 10 -7.75 14.91 -11.41
CA ASN A 10 -6.69 14.45 -10.48
C ASN A 10 -7.15 14.02 -9.05
N ASP A 11 -8.44 13.76 -8.85
CA ASP A 11 -9.05 13.36 -7.57
C ASP A 11 -9.09 11.85 -7.37
N LEU A 12 -8.32 11.32 -6.40
CA LEU A 12 -8.37 9.91 -5.98
C LEU A 12 -9.81 9.55 -5.57
N GLU A 13 -10.46 8.68 -6.35
CA GLU A 13 -11.84 8.28 -6.09
C GLU A 13 -11.93 7.13 -5.08
N MET A 14 -11.04 6.12 -5.19
CA MET A 14 -11.14 4.91 -4.39
C MET A 14 -9.82 4.13 -4.35
N VAL A 15 -9.48 3.61 -3.17
CA VAL A 15 -8.40 2.63 -2.99
C VAL A 15 -8.98 1.36 -2.38
N LYS A 16 -8.57 0.19 -2.86
CA LYS A 16 -9.05 -1.10 -2.39
C LYS A 16 -7.88 -1.96 -1.93
N CYS A 17 -8.00 -2.54 -0.74
CA CYS A 17 -7.01 -3.47 -0.24
C CYS A 17 -6.92 -4.73 -1.13
N ASN A 18 -5.72 -5.03 -1.63
CA ASN A 18 -5.47 -6.18 -2.49
C ASN A 18 -5.67 -7.55 -1.80
N LYS A 19 -5.56 -7.63 -0.46
CA LYS A 19 -5.72 -8.90 0.28
C LYS A 19 -7.17 -9.19 0.67
N CYS A 20 -7.88 -8.22 1.24
CA CYS A 20 -9.25 -8.45 1.76
C CYS A 20 -10.36 -7.78 0.94
N GLY A 21 -10.01 -6.94 -0.04
CA GLY A 21 -10.99 -6.21 -0.83
C GLY A 21 -11.71 -5.08 -0.08
N LYS A 22 -11.27 -4.70 1.13
CA LYS A 22 -11.83 -3.52 1.81
C LYS A 22 -11.57 -2.26 0.98
N GLU A 23 -12.61 -1.46 0.76
CA GLU A 23 -12.47 -0.09 0.25
C GLU A 23 -11.99 0.82 1.36
N LEU A 24 -10.92 1.57 1.10
CA LEU A 24 -10.34 2.52 2.04
C LEU A 24 -11.09 3.85 1.94
N GLU A 25 -11.25 4.53 3.07
CA GLU A 25 -11.87 5.84 3.10
C GLU A 25 -11.01 6.87 2.35
N VAL A 26 -11.58 7.48 1.31
CA VAL A 26 -10.96 8.56 0.54
C VAL A 26 -11.85 9.79 0.61
N SER A 27 -11.26 10.93 0.96
CA SER A 27 -11.95 12.22 1.02
C SER A 27 -11.09 13.30 0.36
N ARG A 28 -11.66 13.96 -0.66
CA ARG A 28 -10.97 15.00 -1.47
C ARG A 28 -9.62 14.52 -2.00
N GLY A 29 -9.61 13.35 -2.63
CA GLY A 29 -8.39 12.78 -3.20
C GLY A 29 -7.37 12.24 -2.19
N THR A 30 -7.65 12.30 -0.88
CA THR A 30 -6.71 11.87 0.18
C THR A 30 -7.26 10.70 0.96
N ILE A 31 -6.45 9.67 1.16
CA ILE A 31 -6.78 8.50 1.98
C ILE A 31 -6.82 8.95 3.45
N LYS A 32 -7.90 8.62 4.16
CA LYS A 32 -8.16 9.03 5.56
C LYS A 32 -7.90 7.95 6.60
N GLU A 33 -7.40 6.79 6.16
CA GLU A 33 -6.98 5.70 7.04
C GLU A 33 -5.59 5.19 6.66
N GLY A 34 -4.96 4.43 7.57
CA GLY A 34 -3.66 3.84 7.33
C GLY A 34 -3.68 2.87 6.14
N VAL A 35 -2.78 3.11 5.20
CA VAL A 35 -2.56 2.26 4.03
C VAL A 35 -1.08 1.96 3.90
N PHE A 36 -0.77 0.69 3.63
CA PHE A 36 0.56 0.26 3.24
C PHE A 36 0.58 0.02 1.74
N SER A 37 1.25 0.91 1.00
CA SER A 37 1.38 0.85 -0.45
C SER A 37 2.79 0.41 -0.83
N ILE A 38 2.88 -0.61 -1.68
CA ILE A 38 4.13 -1.03 -2.32
C ILE A 38 4.09 -0.60 -3.78
N ASP A 39 5.20 -0.04 -4.23
CA ASP A 39 5.59 0.05 -5.64
C ASP A 39 7.07 -0.36 -5.69
N TYR A 40 7.31 -1.63 -6.05
CA TYR A 40 8.62 -2.25 -5.96
C TYR A 40 9.02 -2.82 -7.31
N ALA A 41 10.16 -2.36 -7.81
CA ALA A 41 10.80 -2.88 -9.01
C ALA A 41 11.80 -3.96 -8.61
N TRP A 42 11.59 -5.18 -9.11
CA TRP A 42 12.52 -6.28 -8.93
C TRP A 42 13.76 -6.06 -9.80
N GLY A 43 14.92 -5.95 -9.14
CA GLY A 43 16.22 -5.88 -9.82
C GLY A 43 16.63 -7.21 -10.44
N TYR A 44 17.83 -7.25 -10.99
CA TYR A 44 18.42 -8.48 -11.54
C TYR A 44 18.77 -9.48 -10.42
N PHE A 45 18.89 -10.76 -10.79
CA PHE A 45 19.26 -11.88 -9.92
C PHE A 45 18.16 -12.36 -8.95
N SER A 46 16.92 -12.32 -9.41
CA SER A 46 15.73 -12.85 -8.76
C SER A 46 14.89 -13.68 -9.75
N GLU A 47 13.92 -14.46 -9.26
CA GLU A 47 12.95 -15.15 -10.12
C GLU A 47 11.93 -14.18 -10.76
N LYS A 48 12.03 -12.88 -10.47
CA LYS A 48 11.07 -11.84 -10.88
C LYS A 48 11.74 -10.69 -11.62
N ASP A 49 12.90 -10.96 -12.23
CA ASP A 49 13.72 -9.95 -12.88
C ASP A 49 12.93 -9.11 -13.88
N GLY A 50 12.95 -7.79 -13.68
CA GLY A 50 12.26 -6.82 -14.54
C GLY A 50 10.77 -6.67 -14.25
N GLU A 51 10.20 -7.40 -13.29
CA GLU A 51 8.82 -7.20 -12.86
C GLU A 51 8.69 -5.98 -11.94
N ILE A 52 7.55 -5.30 -12.03
CA ILE A 52 7.16 -4.24 -11.09
C ILE A 52 5.90 -4.70 -10.38
N HIS A 53 5.96 -4.78 -9.05
CA HIS A 53 4.83 -5.18 -8.21
C HIS A 53 4.28 -3.98 -7.48
N SER A 54 3.01 -3.66 -7.70
CA SER A 54 2.35 -2.54 -7.03
C SER A 54 1.00 -2.93 -6.43
N PHE A 55 0.85 -2.82 -5.11
CA PHE A 55 -0.38 -3.18 -4.38
C PHE A 55 -0.54 -2.39 -3.08
N ASP A 56 -1.78 -2.36 -2.57
CA ASP A 56 -2.19 -1.61 -1.38
C ASP A 56 -2.80 -2.55 -0.33
N LEU A 57 -2.40 -2.43 0.92
CA LEU A 57 -2.95 -3.18 2.06
C LEU A 57 -3.52 -2.22 3.10
N CYS A 58 -4.72 -2.54 3.62
CA CYS A 58 -5.18 -1.92 4.86
C CYS A 58 -4.31 -2.39 6.04
N GLU A 59 -4.25 -1.61 7.12
CA GLU A 59 -3.49 -1.95 8.33
C GLU A 59 -3.75 -3.37 8.83
N LYS A 60 -5.01 -3.80 8.89
CA LYS A 60 -5.37 -5.17 9.33
C LYS A 60 -4.74 -6.27 8.45
N CYS A 61 -4.59 -6.02 7.15
CA CYS A 61 -3.96 -6.97 6.24
C CYS A 61 -2.44 -6.91 6.31
N TYR A 62 -1.88 -5.71 6.52
CA TYR A 62 -0.48 -5.53 6.83
C TYR A 62 -0.10 -6.27 8.12
N ASP A 63 -0.85 -6.11 9.21
CA ASP A 63 -0.62 -6.83 10.47
C ASP A 63 -0.67 -8.35 10.29
N LYS A 64 -1.62 -8.84 9.49
CA LYS A 64 -1.70 -10.28 9.16
C LYS A 64 -0.48 -10.75 8.38
N MET A 65 0.04 -9.95 7.44
CA MET A 65 1.27 -10.25 6.72
C MET A 65 2.47 -10.30 7.67
N LEU A 66 2.58 -9.35 8.59
CA LEU A 66 3.67 -9.33 9.58
C LEU A 66 3.65 -10.54 10.53
N LYS A 67 2.48 -11.18 10.75
CA LYS A 67 2.40 -12.42 11.54
C LYS A 67 3.11 -13.58 10.86
N GLU A 68 3.15 -13.60 9.53
CA GLU A 68 3.82 -14.64 8.73
C GLU A 68 5.35 -14.45 8.69
N PHE A 69 5.86 -13.28 9.11
CA PHE A 69 7.29 -13.00 9.09
C PHE A 69 8.01 -13.74 10.22
N VAL A 70 9.08 -14.46 9.84
CA VAL A 70 10.04 -15.07 10.76
C VAL A 70 10.83 -13.99 11.50
N ILE A 71 11.29 -12.96 10.78
CA ILE A 71 11.99 -11.81 11.33
C ILE A 71 11.04 -10.61 11.24
N LYS A 72 10.73 -9.99 12.39
CA LYS A 72 9.82 -8.84 12.46
C LYS A 72 10.47 -7.59 11.85
N PRO A 73 9.68 -6.65 11.31
CA PRO A 73 10.21 -5.37 10.85
C PRO A 73 10.73 -4.55 12.05
N ASP A 74 11.78 -3.77 11.80
CA ASP A 74 12.21 -2.74 12.75
C ASP A 74 11.18 -1.60 12.79
N ILE A 75 10.72 -1.25 13.99
CA ILE A 75 9.75 -0.17 14.21
C ILE A 75 10.49 1.00 14.87
N LYS A 76 10.36 2.19 14.29
CA LYS A 76 10.89 3.45 14.83
C LYS A 76 9.77 4.47 14.89
N ASP A 77 9.68 5.19 16.00
CA ASP A 77 8.75 6.31 16.12
C ASP A 77 9.21 7.48 15.25
N ASN A 78 8.25 8.09 14.55
CA ASN A 78 8.49 9.35 13.86
C ASN A 78 8.09 10.52 14.78
N ASN A 79 9.07 11.05 15.51
CA ASN A 79 8.87 12.13 16.47
C ASN A 79 8.47 13.47 15.82
N GLU A 80 8.52 13.59 14.48
CA GLU A 80 8.07 14.79 13.77
C GLU A 80 6.53 14.91 13.65
N LEU A 81 5.80 13.89 14.08
CA LEU A 81 4.32 13.84 14.06
C LEU A 81 3.69 14.11 15.44
N LEU A 82 4.48 14.58 16.42
CA LEU A 82 4.04 14.94 17.78
C LEU A 82 3.71 16.43 17.93
#